data_AF-A0A6G0QA34-F1
#
_entry.id   AF-A0A6G0QA34-F1
#
_cell.length_a   1.000
_cell.length_b   1.000
_cell.length_c   1.000
_cell.angle_alpha   90.00
_cell.angle_beta   90.00
_cell.angle_gamma   90.00
#
_symmetry.space_group_name_H-M   'P 1'
#
loop_
_entity.id
_entity.type
_entity.pdbx_description
1 polymer ?
#
loop_
_entity_poly.entity_id
_entity_poly.type
_entity_poly.pdbx_seq_one_letter_code
_entity_poly.pdbx_strand_id
1 'polypeptide(L)'
;METEKADVCYILASSLPVNYRKLVQGLLCPHAMWQAIEGHFGTRDPTDYASSYKGVFRYRLDDAENPEMFVQSLDSNIITFERVIDTKLSDIFKSMILQHALPASWEYIARGWLGQTKTLSYVKLMELVISELKRRRPEGSGQDKGKAEKAYAAVEAKPAGGTTECKCFACKKPGHLVADCPENPNRGEKVGTSEPPKKKQNTGK
;
A
#
# COMPACT_ATOMS: atom_id res chain seq x y z
N MET A 1 29.09 7.70 -52.74
CA MET A 1 29.23 7.86 -51.28
C MET A 1 28.47 9.07 -50.73
N GLU A 2 28.59 10.28 -51.31
CA GLU A 2 27.80 11.43 -50.83
C GLU A 2 26.29 11.30 -51.06
N THR A 3 25.89 10.80 -52.23
CA THR A 3 24.49 10.50 -52.57
C THR A 3 23.88 9.48 -51.61
N GLU A 4 24.61 8.40 -51.34
CA GLU A 4 24.21 7.34 -50.41
C GLU A 4 24.06 7.84 -48.96
N LYS A 5 24.94 8.74 -48.50
CA LYS A 5 24.80 9.40 -47.19
C LYS A 5 23.56 10.29 -47.14
N ALA A 6 23.26 11.02 -48.22
CA ALA A 6 22.05 11.84 -48.32
C ALA A 6 20.77 10.99 -48.28
N ASP A 7 20.78 9.81 -48.92
CA ASP A 7 19.66 8.86 -48.91
C ASP A 7 19.39 8.32 -47.50
N VAL A 8 20.44 7.93 -46.76
CA VAL A 8 20.31 7.47 -45.38
C VAL A 8 19.76 8.56 -44.46
N CYS A 9 20.25 9.80 -44.60
CA CYS A 9 19.71 10.96 -43.86
C CYS A 9 18.22 11.16 -44.17
N TYR A 10 17.82 11.11 -45.44
CA TYR A 10 16.43 11.27 -45.84
C TYR A 10 15.53 10.17 -45.26
N ILE A 11 15.98 8.90 -45.32
CA ILE A 11 15.24 7.76 -44.78
C ILE A 11 15.06 7.92 -43.27
N LEU A 12 16.12 8.26 -42.52
CA LEU A 12 16.05 8.46 -41.07
C LEU A 12 15.07 9.58 -40.70
N ALA A 13 15.13 10.73 -41.37
CA ALA A 13 14.24 11.85 -41.10
C ALA A 13 12.77 11.53 -41.46
N SER A 14 12.54 10.80 -42.54
CA SER A 14 11.20 10.45 -43.02
C SER A 14 10.54 9.36 -42.17
N SER A 15 11.34 8.49 -41.57
CA SER A 15 10.89 7.41 -40.68
C SER A 15 10.46 7.91 -39.29
N LEU A 16 10.84 9.13 -38.91
CA LEU A 16 10.43 9.71 -37.63
C LEU A 16 8.99 10.26 -37.70
N PRO A 17 8.17 10.01 -36.67
CA PRO A 17 6.92 10.72 -36.47
C PRO A 17 7.12 12.24 -36.51
N VAL A 18 6.10 12.97 -36.97
CA VAL A 18 6.20 14.42 -37.26
C VAL A 18 6.71 15.24 -36.08
N ASN A 19 6.30 14.89 -34.86
CA ASN A 19 6.74 15.53 -33.62
C ASN A 19 8.23 15.34 -33.32
N TYR A 20 8.86 14.29 -33.84
CA TYR A 20 10.27 13.96 -33.61
C TYR A 20 11.22 14.38 -34.74
N ARG A 21 10.69 14.82 -35.89
CA ARG A 21 11.53 15.29 -37.01
C ARG A 21 12.46 16.45 -36.64
N LYS A 22 12.06 17.27 -35.66
CA LYS A 22 12.87 18.37 -35.14
C LYS A 22 14.19 17.91 -34.51
N LEU A 23 14.24 16.68 -33.99
CA LEU A 23 15.45 16.13 -33.34
C LEU A 23 16.62 16.00 -34.31
N VAL A 24 16.31 15.74 -35.59
CA VAL A 24 17.32 15.52 -36.64
C VAL A 24 17.39 16.65 -37.66
N GLN A 25 16.60 17.70 -37.46
CA GLN A 25 16.50 18.83 -38.38
C GLN A 25 17.84 19.58 -38.44
N GLY A 26 18.38 19.76 -39.65
CA GLY A 26 19.65 20.46 -39.89
C GLY A 26 20.90 19.59 -39.69
N LEU A 27 20.75 18.32 -39.31
CA LEU A 27 21.86 17.37 -39.25
C LEU A 27 22.04 16.71 -40.62
N LEU A 28 23.28 16.73 -41.12
CA LEU A 28 23.66 16.18 -42.44
C LEU A 28 24.42 14.85 -42.34
N CYS A 29 24.67 14.37 -41.12
CA CYS A 29 25.43 13.16 -40.85
C CYS A 29 24.52 12.11 -40.20
N PRO A 30 24.36 10.91 -40.80
CA PRO A 30 23.53 9.84 -40.24
C PRO A 30 23.89 9.48 -38.79
N HIS A 31 25.19 9.49 -38.45
CA HIS A 31 25.65 9.21 -37.09
C HIS A 31 25.19 10.28 -36.09
N ALA A 32 25.29 11.56 -36.45
CA ALA A 32 24.80 12.65 -35.60
C ALA A 32 23.28 12.62 -35.43
N MET A 33 22.55 12.27 -36.50
CA MET A 33 21.10 12.06 -36.44
C MET A 33 20.74 10.90 -35.49
N TRP A 34 21.44 9.78 -35.62
CA TRP A 34 21.26 8.63 -34.75
C TRP A 34 21.57 8.96 -33.29
N GLN A 35 22.68 9.66 -33.02
CA GLN A 35 23.03 10.13 -31.67
C GLN A 35 21.99 11.09 -31.09
N ALA A 36 21.38 11.97 -31.90
CA ALA A 36 20.31 12.84 -31.43
C ALA A 36 19.03 12.07 -31.06
N ILE A 37 18.69 11.04 -31.84
CA ILE A 37 17.58 10.12 -31.57
C ILE A 37 17.86 9.33 -30.29
N GLU A 38 19.04 8.68 -30.20
CA GLU A 38 19.46 7.94 -29.00
C GLU A 38 19.58 8.83 -27.77
N GLY A 39 20.05 10.07 -27.91
CA GLY A 39 20.10 11.02 -26.80
C GLY A 39 18.72 11.39 -26.26
N HIS A 40 17.72 11.44 -27.13
CA HIS A 40 16.34 11.77 -26.75
C HIS A 40 15.60 10.57 -26.15
N PHE A 41 15.62 9.45 -26.86
CA PHE A 41 14.89 8.24 -26.46
C PHE A 41 15.68 7.36 -25.50
N GLY A 42 17.00 7.56 -25.37
CA GLY A 42 17.88 6.67 -24.61
C GLY A 42 18.00 5.28 -25.25
N THR A 43 18.79 4.42 -24.62
CA THR A 43 18.75 2.97 -24.81
C THR A 43 17.65 2.40 -23.91
N ARG A 44 16.39 2.78 -24.11
CA ARG A 44 15.29 2.30 -23.26
C ARG A 44 15.02 0.83 -23.57
N ASP A 45 15.25 -0.02 -22.59
CA ASP A 45 14.92 -1.44 -22.68
C ASP A 45 13.40 -1.63 -22.48
N PRO A 46 12.73 -2.59 -23.15
CA PRO A 46 11.34 -2.91 -22.87
C PRO A 46 11.02 -3.16 -21.38
N THR A 47 12.00 -3.58 -20.58
CA THR A 47 11.89 -3.72 -19.12
C THR A 47 11.72 -2.37 -18.40
N ASP A 48 12.16 -1.25 -18.96
CA ASP A 48 12.00 0.09 -18.39
C ASP A 48 10.53 0.53 -18.40
N TYR A 49 9.78 0.19 -19.45
CA TYR A 49 8.35 0.45 -19.55
C TYR A 49 7.55 -0.34 -18.52
N ALA A 50 7.82 -1.64 -18.42
CA ALA A 50 7.13 -2.52 -17.47
C ALA A 50 7.41 -2.11 -16.01
N SER A 51 8.65 -1.74 -15.71
CA SER A 51 9.06 -1.29 -14.38
C SER A 51 8.44 0.06 -14.03
N SER A 52 8.47 1.03 -14.95
CA SER A 52 7.85 2.34 -14.75
C SER A 52 6.33 2.24 -14.59
N TYR A 53 5.67 1.40 -15.39
CA TYR A 53 4.23 1.15 -15.25
C TYR A 53 3.88 0.57 -13.87
N LYS A 54 4.65 -0.42 -13.39
CA LYS A 54 4.45 -0.97 -12.04
C LYS A 54 4.63 0.12 -10.98
N GLY A 55 5.68 0.93 -11.08
CA GLY A 55 5.98 2.02 -10.15
C GLY A 55 4.90 3.11 -10.09
N VAL A 56 4.11 3.31 -11.15
CA VAL A 56 3.03 4.31 -11.16
C VAL A 56 1.68 3.70 -10.82
N PHE A 57 1.29 2.62 -11.49
CA PHE A 57 -0.09 2.12 -11.43
C PHE A 57 -0.29 0.97 -10.43
N ARG A 58 0.80 0.32 -10.00
CA ARG A 58 0.76 -0.75 -8.99
C ARG A 58 1.39 -0.36 -7.66
N TYR A 59 2.01 0.81 -7.56
CA TYR A 59 2.52 1.31 -6.28
C TYR A 59 1.36 1.71 -5.36
N ARG A 60 1.41 1.25 -4.11
CA ARG A 60 0.36 1.47 -3.09
C ARG A 60 0.98 1.98 -1.81
N LEU A 61 0.20 2.77 -1.07
CA LEU A 61 0.63 3.28 0.23
C LEU A 61 0.88 2.16 1.24
N ASP A 62 0.04 1.11 1.24
CA ASP A 62 0.18 -0.03 2.15
C ASP A 62 1.47 -0.83 1.92
N ASP A 63 1.97 -0.82 0.68
CA ASP A 63 3.20 -1.51 0.28
C ASP A 63 4.46 -0.63 0.48
N ALA A 64 4.30 0.63 0.90
CA ALA A 64 5.40 1.57 1.04
C ALA A 64 6.21 1.26 2.30
N GLU A 65 7.51 1.00 2.12
CA GLU A 65 8.45 0.79 3.23
C GLU A 65 8.49 1.98 4.18
N ASN A 66 8.40 3.20 3.63
CA ASN A 66 8.24 4.42 4.39
C ASN A 66 7.01 5.20 3.89
N PRO A 67 5.87 5.14 4.62
CA PRO A 67 4.66 5.87 4.29
C PRO A 67 4.86 7.39 4.19
N GLU A 68 5.81 7.98 4.93
CA GLU A 68 6.07 9.43 4.86
C GLU A 68 6.66 9.86 3.51
N MET A 69 7.41 8.96 2.87
CA MET A 69 8.03 9.19 1.56
C MET A 69 7.13 8.77 0.39
N PHE A 70 6.02 8.08 0.66
CA PHE A 70 5.13 7.52 -0.37
C PHE A 70 4.77 8.52 -1.47
N VAL A 71 4.31 9.73 -1.09
CA VAL A 71 3.88 10.74 -2.05
C VAL A 71 5.04 11.21 -2.93
N GLN A 72 6.24 11.36 -2.35
CA GLN A 72 7.43 11.77 -3.07
C GLN A 72 7.93 10.65 -4.00
N SER A 73 7.88 9.40 -3.54
CA SER A 73 8.23 8.22 -4.34
C SER A 73 7.28 8.05 -5.52
N LEU A 74 5.97 8.19 -5.31
CA LEU A 74 4.98 8.13 -6.39
C LEU A 74 5.17 9.27 -7.40
N ASP A 75 5.45 10.49 -6.93
CA ASP A 75 5.70 11.64 -7.81
C ASP A 75 6.94 11.43 -8.69
N SER A 76 8.02 10.93 -8.10
CA SER A 76 9.24 10.54 -8.84
C SER A 76 8.97 9.44 -9.87
N ASN A 77 8.14 8.45 -9.53
CA ASN A 77 7.73 7.40 -10.46
C ASN A 77 6.90 7.97 -11.62
N ILE A 78 5.99 8.92 -11.36
CA ILE A 78 5.21 9.61 -12.40
C ILE A 78 6.12 10.41 -13.32
N ILE A 79 7.08 11.18 -12.78
CA ILE A 79 8.07 11.93 -13.59
C ILE A 79 8.89 10.99 -14.46
N THR A 80 9.32 9.85 -13.92
CA THR A 80 10.06 8.83 -14.67
C THR A 80 9.19 8.24 -15.78
N PHE A 81 7.94 7.89 -15.48
CA PHE A 81 7.01 7.36 -16.46
C PHE A 81 6.71 8.37 -17.58
N GLU A 82 6.47 9.64 -17.27
CA GLU A 82 6.28 10.71 -18.27
C GLU A 82 7.47 10.82 -19.22
N ARG A 83 8.70 10.64 -18.72
CA ARG A 83 9.90 10.60 -19.55
C ARG A 83 9.90 9.37 -20.45
N VAL A 84 9.56 8.20 -19.90
CA VAL A 84 9.53 6.92 -20.63
C VAL A 84 8.51 6.92 -21.75
N ILE A 85 7.30 7.43 -21.52
CA ILE A 85 6.26 7.56 -22.56
C ILE A 85 6.39 8.83 -23.40
N ASP A 86 7.35 9.68 -23.06
CA ASP A 86 7.60 10.98 -23.68
C ASP A 86 6.32 11.83 -23.83
N THR A 87 5.50 11.83 -22.79
CA THR A 87 4.21 12.52 -22.77
C THR A 87 3.91 12.96 -21.35
N LYS A 88 3.47 14.21 -21.21
CA LYS A 88 3.01 14.73 -19.92
C LYS A 88 1.63 14.21 -19.60
N LEU A 89 1.48 13.69 -18.37
CA LEU A 89 0.18 13.28 -17.87
C LEU A 89 -0.61 14.53 -17.46
N SER A 90 -1.91 14.51 -17.73
CA SER A 90 -2.80 15.59 -17.28
C SER A 90 -2.88 15.62 -15.75
N ASP A 91 -3.12 16.80 -15.19
CA ASP A 91 -3.24 16.99 -13.73
C ASP A 91 -4.33 16.08 -13.13
N ILE A 92 -5.48 16.01 -13.80
CA ILE A 92 -6.61 15.13 -13.42
C ILE A 92 -6.16 13.66 -13.36
N PHE A 93 -5.39 13.20 -14.37
CA PHE A 93 -4.96 11.81 -14.40
C PHE A 93 -3.94 11.50 -13.29
N LYS A 94 -3.06 12.44 -12.95
CA LYS A 94 -2.17 12.32 -11.79
C LYS A 94 -2.96 12.22 -10.48
N SER A 95 -4.01 13.03 -10.32
CA SER A 95 -4.92 12.93 -9.18
C SER A 95 -5.60 11.57 -9.08
N MET A 96 -6.07 11.01 -10.21
CA MET A 96 -6.66 9.68 -10.24
C MET A 96 -5.65 8.60 -9.85
N ILE A 97 -4.42 8.67 -10.36
CA ILE A 97 -3.34 7.74 -10.00
C ILE A 97 -3.10 7.76 -8.48
N LEU A 98 -2.95 8.96 -7.90
CA LEU A 98 -2.74 9.09 -6.45
C LEU A 98 -3.93 8.54 -5.67
N GLN A 99 -5.16 8.85 -6.07
CA GLN A 99 -6.37 8.33 -5.42
C GLN A 99 -6.42 6.79 -5.42
N HIS A 100 -6.09 6.15 -6.54
CA HIS A 100 -6.06 4.68 -6.66
C HIS A 100 -4.88 4.03 -5.93
N ALA A 101 -3.84 4.80 -5.62
CA ALA A 101 -2.71 4.34 -4.85
C ALA A 101 -2.97 4.36 -3.33
N LEU A 102 -4.05 5.03 -2.88
CA LEU A 102 -4.45 5.07 -1.48
C LEU A 102 -5.13 3.77 -1.01
N PRO A 103 -5.05 3.43 0.28
CA PRO A 103 -5.70 2.26 0.86
C PRO A 103 -7.23 2.38 0.80
N ALA A 104 -7.93 1.24 0.70
CA ALA A 104 -9.39 1.22 0.77
C ALA A 104 -9.93 1.83 2.08
N SER A 105 -9.18 1.72 3.18
CA SER A 105 -9.52 2.33 4.47
C SER A 105 -9.52 3.86 4.46
N TRP A 106 -8.99 4.49 3.42
CA TRP A 106 -8.96 5.94 3.23
C TRP A 106 -10.06 6.44 2.30
N GLU A 107 -10.85 5.55 1.67
CA GLU A 107 -11.83 5.92 0.67
C GLU A 107 -12.85 6.95 1.18
N TYR A 108 -13.32 6.78 2.43
CA TYR A 108 -14.22 7.74 3.06
C TYR A 108 -13.59 9.14 3.18
N ILE A 109 -12.33 9.22 3.57
CA ILE A 109 -11.61 10.49 3.77
C ILE A 109 -11.29 11.13 2.42
N ALA A 110 -10.84 10.33 1.44
CA ALA A 110 -10.59 10.79 0.08
C ALA A 110 -11.86 11.37 -0.57
N ARG A 111 -13.02 10.73 -0.38
CA ARG A 111 -14.32 11.31 -0.79
C ARG A 111 -14.62 12.62 -0.08
N GLY A 112 -14.33 12.71 1.22
CA GLY A 112 -14.48 13.94 1.99
C GLY A 112 -13.65 15.11 1.44
N TRP A 113 -12.42 14.84 1.00
CA TRP A 113 -11.56 15.84 0.38
C TRP A 113 -12.08 16.36 -0.96
N LEU A 114 -12.58 15.45 -1.81
CA LEU A 114 -13.06 15.78 -3.15
C LEU A 114 -14.36 16.60 -3.13
N GLY A 115 -15.12 16.54 -2.03
CA GLY A 115 -16.35 17.31 -1.85
C GLY A 115 -17.31 17.18 -3.03
N GLN A 116 -17.94 18.30 -3.41
CA GLN A 116 -18.88 18.36 -4.55
C GLN A 116 -18.19 18.43 -5.91
N THR A 117 -16.93 18.86 -5.98
CA THR A 117 -16.22 19.09 -7.24
C THR A 117 -15.78 17.78 -7.92
N LYS A 118 -15.83 16.66 -7.21
CA LYS A 118 -15.46 15.29 -7.65
C LYS A 118 -14.01 15.15 -8.13
N THR A 119 -13.26 16.24 -8.26
CA THR A 119 -11.85 16.27 -8.66
C THR A 119 -11.11 17.37 -7.89
N LEU A 120 -9.87 17.08 -7.50
CA LEU A 120 -8.91 18.03 -6.95
C LEU A 120 -7.68 18.09 -7.84
N SER A 121 -6.96 19.22 -7.80
CA SER A 121 -5.66 19.28 -8.46
C SER A 121 -4.67 18.33 -7.78
N TYR A 122 -3.70 17.83 -8.55
CA TYR A 122 -2.77 16.82 -8.07
C TYR A 122 -1.97 17.32 -6.87
N VAL A 123 -1.44 18.54 -6.96
CA VAL A 123 -0.71 19.20 -5.85
C VAL A 123 -1.57 19.29 -4.60
N LYS A 124 -2.85 19.67 -4.74
CA LYS A 124 -3.72 19.81 -3.57
C LYS A 124 -4.01 18.47 -2.91
N LEU A 125 -4.19 17.42 -3.71
CA LEU A 125 -4.40 16.07 -3.21
C LEU A 125 -3.15 15.53 -2.50
N MET A 126 -1.95 15.81 -3.01
CA MET A 126 -0.68 15.45 -2.35
C MET A 126 -0.60 16.07 -0.94
N GLU A 127 -0.88 17.37 -0.80
CA GLU A 127 -0.87 18.06 0.50
C GLU A 127 -1.81 17.41 1.51
N LEU A 128 -3.01 17.03 1.07
CA LEU A 128 -4.02 16.39 1.91
C LEU A 128 -3.58 14.99 2.36
N VAL A 129 -3.02 14.19 1.44
CA VAL A 129 -2.46 12.87 1.76
C VAL A 129 -1.31 13.00 2.77
N ILE A 130 -0.38 13.93 2.55
CA ILE A 130 0.74 14.19 3.48
C ILE A 130 0.22 14.61 4.86
N SER A 131 -0.79 15.47 4.90
CA SER A 131 -1.39 15.93 6.16
C SER A 131 -2.08 14.78 6.90
N GLU A 132 -2.76 13.90 6.19
CA GLU A 132 -3.44 12.73 6.75
C GLU A 132 -2.46 11.67 7.25
N LEU A 133 -1.34 11.44 6.54
CA LEU A 133 -0.25 10.59 7.00
C LEU A 133 0.29 11.09 8.35
N LYS A 134 0.53 12.40 8.47
CA LYS A 134 0.99 13.02 9.71
C LYS A 134 -0.06 12.88 10.83
N ARG A 135 -1.34 13.09 10.52
CA ARG A 135 -2.45 12.98 11.49
C ARG A 135 -2.65 11.56 12.01
N ARG A 136 -2.48 10.55 11.16
CA ARG A 136 -2.63 9.14 11.53
C ARG A 136 -1.44 8.59 12.31
N ARG A 137 -0.33 9.35 12.38
CA ARG A 137 0.78 9.00 13.24
C ARG A 137 0.33 9.06 14.70
N PRO A 138 0.51 8.00 15.50
CA PRO A 138 0.51 8.15 16.94
C PRO A 138 1.73 9.02 17.30
N GLU A 139 1.48 10.19 17.89
CA GLU A 139 2.56 10.97 18.50
C GLU A 139 3.24 10.08 19.55
N GLY A 140 4.47 9.64 19.27
CA GLY A 140 5.27 8.79 20.16
C GLY A 140 5.30 7.30 19.80
N SER A 141 5.90 6.94 18.66
CA SER A 141 6.46 5.59 18.46
C SER A 141 7.98 5.61 18.59
N GLY A 142 8.46 6.10 19.72
CA GLY A 142 9.78 5.82 20.26
C GLY A 142 9.57 5.24 21.65
N GLN A 143 10.06 4.02 21.87
CA GLN A 143 9.83 3.16 23.04
C GLN A 143 8.43 2.54 23.11
N ASP A 144 8.31 1.27 22.69
CA ASP A 144 8.06 0.13 23.58
C ASP A 144 7.68 -1.13 22.76
N LYS A 145 8.51 -1.51 21.77
CA LYS A 145 8.43 -2.83 21.11
C LYS A 145 8.96 -3.97 22.01
N GLY A 146 8.94 -3.80 23.33
CA GLY A 146 9.35 -4.82 24.31
C GLY A 146 8.24 -5.34 25.21
N LYS A 147 7.04 -4.72 25.18
CA LYS A 147 5.98 -5.01 26.17
C LYS A 147 4.72 -5.68 25.58
N ALA A 148 4.49 -5.56 24.27
CA ALA A 148 3.43 -6.31 23.62
C ALA A 148 3.77 -7.81 23.54
N GLU A 149 5.04 -8.17 23.28
CA GLU A 149 5.47 -9.57 23.13
C GLU A 149 5.52 -10.40 24.42
N LYS A 150 5.49 -9.73 25.58
CA LYS A 150 5.37 -10.38 26.89
C LYS A 150 3.93 -10.50 27.40
N ALA A 151 2.95 -9.88 26.74
CA ALA A 151 1.55 -9.95 27.17
C ALA A 151 0.83 -11.24 26.69
N TYR A 152 1.32 -11.87 25.61
CA TYR A 152 0.77 -13.15 25.11
C TYR A 152 1.56 -14.39 25.54
N ALA A 153 2.77 -14.24 26.07
CA ALA A 153 3.53 -15.34 26.67
C ALA A 153 3.30 -15.50 28.19
N ALA A 154 2.64 -14.54 28.86
CA ALA A 154 2.36 -14.58 30.29
C ALA A 154 0.99 -15.18 30.66
N VAL A 155 0.18 -15.61 29.69
CA VAL A 155 -1.15 -16.21 29.93
C VAL A 155 -1.06 -17.71 30.30
N GLU A 156 0.10 -18.34 30.12
CA GLU A 156 0.37 -19.74 30.52
C GLU A 156 1.05 -19.88 31.89
N ALA A 157 0.88 -18.90 32.78
CA ALA A 157 1.25 -19.04 34.19
C ALA A 157 0.05 -18.71 35.08
N LYS A 158 -0.59 -19.75 35.61
CA LYS A 158 -1.58 -19.69 36.70
C LYS A 158 -1.21 -18.62 37.73
N PRO A 159 -2.13 -17.72 38.11
CA PRO A 159 -2.13 -17.16 39.44
C PRO A 159 -3.14 -17.92 40.29
N ALA A 160 -2.60 -18.55 41.34
CA ALA A 160 -3.37 -18.81 42.54
C ALA A 160 -3.78 -17.47 43.17
N GLY A 161 -5.02 -17.41 43.67
CA GLY A 161 -5.45 -16.57 44.78
C GLY A 161 -5.12 -15.07 44.73
N GLY A 162 -6.08 -14.26 44.31
CA GLY A 162 -6.03 -12.81 44.48
C GLY A 162 -7.42 -12.21 44.38
N THR A 163 -8.07 -12.08 45.53
CA THR A 163 -9.41 -11.51 45.74
C THR A 163 -9.53 -10.09 45.19
N THR A 164 -10.23 -9.93 44.08
CA THR A 164 -10.89 -8.67 43.73
C THR A 164 -12.38 -8.96 43.56
N GLU A 165 -13.20 -8.18 44.25
CA GLU A 165 -14.64 -8.36 44.40
C GLU A 165 -15.39 -8.17 43.07
N CYS A 166 -15.31 -9.13 42.16
CA CYS A 166 -16.14 -9.13 40.97
C CYS A 166 -17.59 -9.44 41.39
N LYS A 167 -18.47 -8.43 41.29
CA LYS A 167 -19.92 -8.59 41.40
C LYS A 167 -20.46 -8.99 40.03
N CYS A 168 -21.24 -10.07 39.98
CA CYS A 168 -21.91 -10.51 38.77
C CYS A 168 -22.89 -9.43 38.29
N PHE A 169 -22.79 -8.99 37.03
CA PHE A 169 -23.70 -7.96 36.51
C PHE A 169 -25.15 -8.45 36.32
N ALA A 170 -25.38 -9.76 36.29
CA ALA A 170 -26.71 -10.34 36.14
C ALA A 170 -27.47 -10.41 37.47
N CYS A 171 -26.86 -10.98 38.52
CA CYS A 171 -27.53 -11.18 39.83
C CYS A 171 -27.02 -10.24 40.93
N LYS A 172 -26.00 -9.42 40.66
CA LYS A 172 -25.35 -8.48 41.59
C LYS A 172 -24.70 -9.13 42.82
N LYS A 173 -24.61 -10.46 42.89
CA LYS A 173 -23.91 -11.21 43.94
C LYS A 173 -22.39 -11.25 43.65
N PRO A 174 -21.51 -11.09 44.67
CA PRO A 174 -20.06 -11.19 44.50
C PRO A 174 -19.61 -12.64 44.29
N GLY A 175 -18.40 -12.82 43.76
CA GLY A 175 -17.71 -14.12 43.71
C GLY A 175 -17.81 -14.88 42.39
N HIS A 176 -18.48 -14.32 41.37
CA HIS A 176 -18.53 -14.88 40.02
C HIS A 176 -18.83 -13.80 38.97
N LEU A 177 -18.51 -14.08 37.70
CA LEU A 177 -18.87 -13.23 36.55
C LEU A 177 -20.18 -13.71 35.91
N VAL A 178 -20.76 -12.90 35.01
CA VAL A 178 -22.04 -13.20 34.34
C VAL A 178 -22.04 -14.56 33.64
N ALA A 179 -20.89 -14.98 33.10
CA ALA A 179 -20.72 -16.27 32.42
C ALA A 179 -20.95 -17.48 33.35
N ASP A 180 -20.60 -17.34 34.63
CA ASP A 180 -20.67 -18.40 35.64
C ASP A 180 -21.87 -18.24 36.58
N CYS A 181 -22.83 -17.37 36.23
CA CYS A 181 -23.98 -17.09 37.07
C CYS A 181 -24.98 -18.26 37.02
N PRO A 182 -25.29 -18.90 38.16
CA PRO A 182 -26.21 -20.04 38.20
C PRO A 182 -27.67 -19.65 37.89
N GLU A 183 -27.99 -18.36 37.99
CA GLU A 183 -29.32 -17.80 37.73
C GLU A 183 -29.41 -17.16 36.32
N ASN A 184 -28.41 -17.32 35.45
CA ASN A 184 -28.42 -16.70 34.12
C ASN A 184 -29.50 -17.34 33.22
N PRO A 185 -30.54 -16.59 32.78
CA PRO A 185 -31.58 -17.12 31.91
C PRO A 185 -31.09 -17.47 30.49
N ASN A 186 -29.86 -17.06 30.12
CA ASN A 186 -29.24 -17.42 28.84
C ASN A 186 -28.43 -18.73 28.89
N ARG A 187 -28.40 -19.45 30.02
CA ARG A 187 -27.79 -20.78 30.10
C ARG A 187 -28.78 -21.82 29.58
N GLY A 188 -28.96 -21.84 28.26
CA GLY A 188 -29.70 -22.89 27.56
C GLY A 188 -29.21 -24.28 28.00
N GLU A 189 -30.16 -25.12 28.39
CA GLU A 189 -30.00 -26.47 28.92
C GLU A 189 -28.96 -27.30 28.18
N LYS A 190 -27.93 -27.76 28.91
CA LYS A 190 -27.34 -29.09 28.76
C LYS A 190 -26.96 -29.62 30.14
N VAL A 191 -27.92 -30.25 30.81
CA VAL A 191 -27.71 -31.03 32.05
C VAL A 191 -27.31 -32.48 31.70
N GLY A 192 -26.25 -32.95 32.39
CA GLY A 192 -26.02 -34.35 32.78
C GLY A 192 -25.28 -35.22 31.76
N THR A 193 -24.22 -35.97 32.10
CA THR A 193 -24.03 -36.77 33.33
C THR A 193 -22.55 -36.99 33.70
N SER A 194 -22.22 -36.82 34.97
CA SER A 194 -21.16 -37.51 35.74
C SER A 194 -21.67 -38.93 36.12
N GLU A 195 -20.91 -40.03 36.21
CA GLU A 195 -19.73 -40.34 37.05
C GLU A 195 -18.97 -41.64 36.59
N PRO A 196 -17.74 -41.91 37.10
CA PRO A 196 -16.91 -43.13 36.88
C PRO A 196 -17.09 -44.17 38.04
N PRO A 197 -16.23 -45.19 38.36
CA PRO A 197 -15.00 -45.78 37.75
C PRO A 197 -14.94 -47.36 37.74
N LYS A 198 -13.86 -47.98 37.19
CA LYS A 198 -13.09 -49.10 37.81
C LYS A 198 -11.88 -49.60 36.98
N LYS A 199 -10.71 -49.67 37.64
CA LYS A 199 -9.49 -50.42 37.24
C LYS A 199 -9.64 -51.92 37.56
N LYS A 200 -9.17 -52.81 36.66
CA LYS A 200 -8.42 -54.08 36.92
C LYS A 200 -7.64 -54.42 35.62
N GLN A 201 -6.32 -54.28 35.60
CA GLN A 201 -5.28 -55.33 35.78
C GLN A 201 -5.33 -56.53 34.80
N ASN A 202 -4.35 -56.51 33.87
CA ASN A 202 -3.34 -57.52 33.52
C ASN A 202 -3.58 -58.73 32.57
N THR A 203 -2.49 -59.01 31.85
CA THR A 203 -1.96 -60.26 31.22
C THR A 203 -2.58 -60.86 29.96
N GLY A 204 -1.84 -60.74 28.85
CA GLY A 204 -1.16 -61.86 28.16
C GLY A 204 -1.98 -62.94 27.47
N LYS A 205 -1.88 -63.01 26.14
CA LYS A 205 -1.58 -64.24 25.38
C LYS A 205 -1.08 -63.89 23.99
#